data_AF-A0A415G9W7-F1
#
_entry.id   AF-A0A415G9W7-F1
#
_cell.length_a   1.000
_cell.length_b   1.000
_cell.length_c   1.000
_cell.angle_alpha   90.00
_cell.angle_beta   90.00
_cell.angle_gamma   90.00
#
_symmetry.space_group_name_H-M   'P 1'
#
loop_
_entity.id
_entity.type
_entity.pdbx_description
1 polymer ?
#
loop_
_entity_poly.entity_id
_entity_poly.type
_entity_poly.pdbx_seq_one_letter_code
_entity_poly.pdbx_strand_id
1 'polypeptide(L)'
;MKKDEKIRRVWLCYQLISEDCYEVVTKIYVEHHSSKEVMTDYIARTGETSRTFFRLVNKSLNNIKVMYESRYSNDNLLKMSLSQKKVRKNKAVTPDSSPYKQLSFGLENENQ
;
A
#
# COMPACT_ATOMS: atom_id res chain seq x y z
N MET A 1 6.61 23.95 16.47
CA MET A 1 5.57 22.93 16.22
C MET A 1 5.19 22.29 17.54
N LYS A 2 3.92 22.41 17.95
CA LYS A 2 3.38 21.81 19.19
C LYS A 2 3.42 20.28 19.08
N LYS A 3 3.37 19.57 20.21
CA LYS A 3 3.45 18.09 20.26
C LYS A 3 2.41 17.44 19.35
N ASP A 4 1.17 17.92 19.40
CA ASP A 4 0.06 17.38 18.59
C ASP A 4 0.26 17.60 17.09
N GLU A 5 0.85 18.73 16.72
CA GLU A 5 1.18 19.01 15.32
C GLU A 5 2.28 18.10 14.79
N LYS A 6 3.26 17.72 15.62
CA LYS A 6 4.30 16.75 15.26
C LYS A 6 3.68 15.37 15.05
N ILE A 7 2.81 14.93 15.95
CA ILE A 7 2.11 13.64 15.85
C ILE A 7 1.23 13.61 14.60
N ARG A 8 0.44 14.67 14.36
CA ARG A 8 -0.38 14.81 13.15
C ARG A 8 0.48 14.72 11.89
N ARG A 9 1.64 15.37 11.89
CA ARG A 9 2.57 15.35 10.76
C ARG A 9 3.11 13.96 10.47
N VAL A 10 3.54 13.22 11.51
CA VAL A 10 4.01 11.83 11.37
C VAL A 10 2.89 10.97 10.78
N TRP A 11 1.67 11.08 11.32
CA TRP A 11 0.52 10.33 10.82
C TRP A 11 0.24 10.62 9.34
N LEU A 12 0.29 11.88 8.91
CA LEU A 12 0.11 12.26 7.51
C LEU A 12 1.21 11.69 6.60
N CYS A 13 2.46 11.72 7.03
CA CYS A 13 3.58 11.16 6.26
C CYS A 13 3.47 9.63 6.13
N TYR A 14 3.07 8.97 7.21
CA TYR A 14 2.81 7.53 7.22
C TYR A 14 1.67 7.13 6.27
N GLN A 15 0.61 7.94 6.14
CA GLN A 15 -0.47 7.67 5.19
C GLN A 15 -0.08 7.86 3.72
N LEU A 16 1.08 8.47 3.43
CA LEU A 16 1.54 8.79 2.07
C LEU A 16 2.47 7.75 1.44
N ILE A 17 2.94 6.77 2.21
CA ILE A 17 3.79 5.68 1.70
C ILE A 17 2.96 4.70 0.86
N SER A 18 3.62 3.93 -0.01
CA SER A 18 2.96 2.89 -0.81
C SER A 18 2.38 1.78 0.07
N GLU A 19 1.49 0.97 -0.49
CA GLU A 19 0.80 -0.09 0.25
C GLU A 19 1.76 -1.16 0.81
N ASP A 20 2.72 -1.63 0.02
CA ASP A 20 3.75 -2.56 0.49
C ASP A 20 4.59 -1.96 1.64
N CYS A 21 4.95 -0.68 1.52
CA CYS A 21 5.65 0.06 2.56
C CYS A 21 4.81 0.19 3.83
N TYR A 22 3.51 0.44 3.66
CA TYR A 22 2.55 0.58 4.74
C TYR A 22 2.41 -0.74 5.50
N GLU A 23 2.24 -1.86 4.81
CA GLU A 23 2.06 -3.17 5.43
C GLU A 23 3.24 -3.51 6.35
N VAL A 24 4.47 -3.46 5.83
CA VAL A 24 5.66 -3.85 6.61
C VAL A 24 5.94 -2.90 7.76
N VAL A 25 5.74 -1.59 7.58
CA VAL A 25 5.95 -0.62 8.67
C VAL A 25 4.89 -0.77 9.76
N THR A 26 3.64 -1.06 9.39
CA THR A 26 2.54 -1.27 10.35
C THR A 26 2.83 -2.48 11.23
N LYS A 27 3.14 -3.63 10.61
CA LYS A 27 3.44 -4.86 11.34
C LYS A 27 4.61 -4.67 12.31
N ILE A 28 5.69 -4.01 11.88
CA ILE A 28 6.91 -3.86 12.71
C ILE A 28 6.75 -2.80 13.81
N TYR A 29 6.21 -1.62 13.48
CA TYR A 29 6.31 -0.44 14.36
C TYR A 29 5.00 -0.06 15.06
N VAL A 30 3.85 -0.52 14.57
CA VAL A 30 2.53 -0.23 15.17
C VAL A 30 2.01 -1.46 15.90
N GLU A 31 2.09 -2.63 15.27
CA GLU A 31 1.62 -3.91 15.82
C GLU A 31 2.72 -4.64 16.62
N HIS A 32 3.96 -4.13 16.56
CA HIS A 32 5.10 -4.65 17.31
C HIS A 32 5.48 -6.13 17.01
N HIS A 33 5.17 -6.62 15.81
CA HIS A 33 5.70 -7.89 15.33
C HIS A 33 7.23 -7.82 15.19
N SER A 34 7.90 -8.94 15.41
CA SER A 34 9.34 -9.01 15.22
C SER A 34 9.68 -8.85 13.73
N SER A 35 10.75 -8.11 13.39
CA SER A 35 11.15 -7.95 11.99
C SER A 35 11.45 -9.30 11.31
N LYS A 36 11.88 -10.31 12.08
CA LYS A 36 12.14 -11.67 11.59
C LYS A 36 10.85 -12.37 11.15
N GLU A 37 9.79 -12.26 11.95
CA GLU A 37 8.47 -12.82 11.64
C GLU A 37 7.89 -12.18 10.38
N VAL A 38 7.87 -10.85 10.32
CA VAL A 38 7.36 -10.10 9.17
C VAL A 38 8.16 -10.39 7.91
N MET A 39 9.49 -10.49 8.00
CA MET A 39 10.34 -10.88 6.89
C MET A 39 10.04 -12.30 6.39
N THR A 40 9.81 -13.24 7.30
CA THR A 40 9.51 -14.64 6.94
C THR A 40 8.19 -14.73 6.18
N ASP A 41 7.14 -14.06 6.68
CA ASP A 41 5.85 -13.96 5.99
C ASP A 41 5.99 -13.31 4.61
N TYR A 42 6.72 -12.19 4.52
CA TYR A 42 6.95 -11.48 3.27
C TYR A 42 7.64 -12.37 2.22
N ILE A 43 8.72 -13.06 2.61
CA ILE A 43 9.46 -13.97 1.73
C ILE A 43 8.56 -15.12 1.28
N ALA A 44 7.77 -15.70 2.19
CA ALA A 44 6.86 -16.80 1.86
C ALA A 44 5.78 -16.39 0.85
N ARG A 45 5.23 -15.17 0.96
CA ARG A 45 4.18 -14.67 0.05
C ARG A 45 4.71 -14.19 -1.31
N THR A 46 5.89 -13.57 -1.33
CA THR A 46 6.40 -12.87 -2.53
C THR A 46 7.50 -13.64 -3.27
N GLY A 47 8.15 -14.61 -2.61
CA GLY A 47 9.35 -15.28 -3.12
C GLY A 47 10.60 -14.40 -3.15
N GLU A 48 10.57 -13.20 -2.57
CA GLU A 48 11.70 -12.28 -2.57
C GLU A 48 12.77 -12.64 -1.52
N THR A 49 13.90 -11.93 -1.56
CA THR A 49 15.02 -12.13 -0.64
C THR A 49 14.94 -11.22 0.59
N SER A 50 15.61 -11.62 1.67
CA SER A 50 15.79 -10.79 2.89
C SER A 50 16.37 -9.41 2.58
N ARG A 51 17.33 -9.31 1.64
CA ARG A 51 17.90 -8.05 1.18
C ARG A 51 16.82 -7.12 0.61
N THR A 52 15.88 -7.68 -0.14
CA THR A 52 14.80 -6.90 -0.76
C THR A 52 13.81 -6.41 0.27
N PHE A 53 13.48 -7.25 1.26
CA PHE A 53 12.69 -6.86 2.43
C PHE A 53 13.32 -5.69 3.21
N PHE A 54 14.60 -5.77 3.59
CA PHE A 54 15.25 -4.67 4.32
C PHE A 54 15.34 -3.39 3.49
N ARG A 55 15.53 -3.51 2.17
CA ARG A 55 15.47 -2.36 1.26
C ARG A 55 14.08 -1.73 1.26
N LEU A 56 13.01 -2.52 1.27
CA LEU A 56 11.63 -2.04 1.37
C LEU A 56 11.39 -1.30 2.70
N VAL A 57 11.78 -1.89 3.84
CA VAL A 57 11.64 -1.26 5.15
C VAL A 57 12.40 0.07 5.22
N ASN A 58 13.68 0.08 4.81
CA ASN A 58 14.49 1.30 4.81
C ASN A 58 13.94 2.38 3.88
N LYS A 59 13.46 1.99 2.69
CA LYS A 59 12.78 2.92 1.78
C LYS A 59 11.54 3.53 2.42
N SER A 60 10.75 2.71 3.12
CA SER A 60 9.52 3.15 3.81
C SER A 60 9.82 4.21 4.87
N LEU A 61 10.79 3.94 5.74
CA LEU A 61 11.21 4.87 6.79
C LEU A 61 11.81 6.15 6.21
N ASN A 62 12.62 6.04 5.16
CA ASN A 62 13.21 7.20 4.50
C ASN A 62 12.13 8.08 3.85
N ASN A 63 11.13 7.48 3.21
CA ASN A 63 10.01 8.23 2.64
C ASN A 63 9.24 9.01 3.71
N ILE A 64 8.97 8.40 4.87
CA ILE A 64 8.33 9.09 6.00
C ILE A 64 9.20 10.24 6.48
N LYS A 65 10.51 10.01 6.67
CA LYS A 65 11.46 11.02 7.14
C LYS A 65 11.53 12.21 6.19
N VAL A 66 11.75 11.98 4.90
CA VAL A 66 11.82 13.04 3.87
C VAL A 66 10.54 13.86 3.83
N MET A 67 9.37 13.21 3.90
CA MET A 67 8.10 13.94 3.92
C MET A 67 7.91 14.73 5.22
N TYR A 68 8.33 14.18 6.36
CA TYR A 68 8.30 14.86 7.64
C TYR A 68 9.26 16.07 7.67
N GLU A 69 10.42 15.99 7.04
CA GLU A 69 11.40 17.09 6.98
C GLU A 69 11.10 18.09 5.85
N SER A 70 10.13 17.79 4.99
CA SER A 70 9.77 18.64 3.86
C SER A 70 9.22 20.01 4.26
N ARG A 71 9.24 20.96 3.32
CA ARG A 71 8.61 22.29 3.50
C ARG A 71 7.08 22.27 3.38
N TYR A 72 6.45 21.11 3.12
CA TYR A 72 5.00 21.03 3.02
C TYR A 72 4.35 21.28 4.37
N SER A 73 3.32 22.13 4.39
CA SER A 73 2.45 22.29 5.56
C SER A 73 1.65 21.00 5.80
N ASN A 74 1.13 20.83 7.02
CA ASN A 74 0.27 19.69 7.34
C ASN A 74 -1.01 19.66 6.46
N ASP A 75 -1.49 20.81 6.00
CA ASP A 75 -2.66 20.85 5.12
C ASP A 75 -2.33 20.39 3.69
N ASN A 76 -1.13 20.70 3.20
CA ASN A 76 -0.65 20.18 1.92
C ASN A 76 -0.51 18.65 2.00
N LEU A 77 0.10 18.14 3.08
CA LEU A 77 0.23 16.70 3.31
C LEU A 77 -1.14 16.01 3.42
N LEU A 78 -2.12 16.63 4.08
CA LEU A 78 -3.49 16.13 4.15
C LEU A 78 -4.13 16.04 2.77
N LYS A 79 -4.06 17.10 1.96
CA LYS A 79 -4.59 17.10 0.58
C LYS A 79 -3.97 15.99 -0.26
N MET A 80 -2.66 15.77 -0.14
CA MET A 80 -1.96 14.69 -0.82
C MET A 80 -2.46 13.31 -0.35
N SER A 81 -2.63 13.11 0.97
CA SER A 81 -3.09 11.83 1.53
C SER A 81 -4.51 11.49 1.07
N LEU A 82 -5.42 12.48 1.09
CA LEU A 82 -6.79 12.31 0.60
C LEU A 82 -6.83 12.00 -0.91
N SER A 83 -5.96 12.64 -1.68
CA SER A 83 -5.85 12.40 -3.13
C SER A 83 -5.37 10.97 -3.42
N GLN A 84 -4.35 10.47 -2.71
CA GLN A 84 -3.92 9.08 -2.83
C GLN A 84 -5.02 8.09 -2.45
N LYS A 85 -5.79 8.35 -1.38
CA LYS A 85 -6.92 7.51 -0.98
C LYS A 85 -8.00 7.43 -2.06
N LYS A 86 -8.29 8.54 -2.74
CA LYS A 86 -9.23 8.57 -3.88
C LYS A 86 -8.73 7.69 -5.02
N VAL A 87 -7.45 7.77 -5.37
CA VAL A 87 -6.84 6.92 -6.40
C VAL A 87 -6.91 5.43 -6.04
N ARG A 88 -6.62 5.07 -4.78
CA ARG A 88 -6.71 3.67 -4.31
C ARG A 88 -8.14 3.13 -4.39
N LYS A 89 -9.14 3.91 -3.95
CA LYS A 89 -10.55 3.53 -4.06
C LYS A 89 -10.98 3.29 -5.51
N ASN A 90 -10.55 4.14 -6.43
CA ASN A 90 -10.91 3.99 -7.83
C ASN A 90 -10.21 2.79 -8.50
N LYS A 91 -9.00 2.41 -8.07
CA LYS A 91 -8.34 1.18 -8.55
C LYS A 91 -8.99 -0.11 -8.05
N ALA A 92 -9.60 -0.08 -6.86
CA ALA A 92 -10.36 -1.22 -6.33
C ALA A 92 -11.73 -1.40 -7.02
N VAL A 93 -12.22 -0.38 -7.73
CA VAL A 93 -13.43 -0.45 -8.55
C VAL A 93 -13.03 -0.67 -10.01
N THR A 94 -12.61 -1.88 -10.33
CA THR A 94 -12.74 -2.41 -11.70
C THR A 94 -14.07 -3.17 -11.77
N PRO A 95 -15.06 -2.71 -12.56
CA PRO A 95 -16.25 -3.49 -12.88
C PRO A 95 -15.87 -4.62 -13.84
N ASP A 96 -16.36 -5.82 -13.56
CA ASP A 96 -16.39 -7.00 -14.44
C ASP A 96 -15.09 -7.40 -15.17
N SER A 97 -14.32 -8.28 -14.53
CA SER A 97 -13.80 -9.44 -15.26
C SER A 97 -14.20 -10.70 -14.48
N SER A 98 -15.43 -11.15 -14.68
CA SER A 98 -15.84 -12.51 -14.31
C SER A 98 -14.77 -13.51 -14.80
N PRO A 99 -14.25 -14.42 -13.96
CA PRO A 99 -13.22 -15.37 -14.36
C PRO A 99 -13.76 -16.47 -15.30
N TYR A 100 -15.05 -16.43 -15.63
CA TYR A 100 -15.71 -17.43 -16.44
C TYR A 100 -15.82 -16.94 -17.89
N LYS A 101 -15.10 -17.62 -18.80
CA LYS A 101 -15.42 -17.56 -20.24
C LYS A 101 -16.69 -18.38 -20.48
N GLN A 102 -17.75 -17.72 -20.94
CA GLN A 102 -18.94 -18.40 -21.43
C GLN A 102 -18.57 -19.24 -22.66
N LEU A 103 -18.72 -20.56 -22.58
CA LEU A 103 -18.55 -21.46 -23.71
C LEU A 103 -19.81 -21.43 -24.58
N SER A 104 -19.69 -20.90 -25.80
CA SER A 104 -20.71 -21.05 -26.82
C SER A 104 -20.53 -22.41 -27.50
N PHE A 105 -21.40 -23.37 -27.20
CA PHE A 105 -21.52 -24.58 -28.00
C PHE A 105 -22.41 -24.23 -29.19
N GLY A 106 -21.82 -24.21 -30.38
CA GLY A 106 -22.53 -23.96 -31.63
C GLY A 106 -23.59 -25.03 -31.85
N LEU A 107 -24.80 -24.74 -31.36
CA LEU A 107 -26.03 -25.43 -31.73
C LEU A 107 -26.86 -24.42 -32.54
N GLU A 108 -26.30 -23.98 -33.66
CA GLU A 108 -27.14 -23.58 -34.78
C GLU A 108 -27.57 -24.88 -35.44
N ASN A 109 -28.74 -25.35 -35.02
CA ASN A 109 -29.37 -26.55 -35.54
C ASN A 109 -29.48 -26.45 -37.06
N GLU A 110 -28.90 -27.43 -37.73
CA GLU A 110 -29.48 -27.99 -38.95
C GLU A 110 -30.96 -28.26 -38.67
N ASN A 111 -31.85 -27.52 -39.32
CA ASN A 111 -33.15 -28.02 -39.77
C ASN A 111 -33.82 -27.00 -40.70
N GLN A 112 -33.79 -27.36 -41.99
CA GLN A 112 -34.78 -27.12 -43.07
C GLN A 112 -35.32 -25.72 -43.31
#